data_AF-A0A843ED84-F1
#
_entry.id   AF-A0A843ED84-F1
#
_cell.length_a   1.000
_cell.length_b   1.000
_cell.length_c   1.000
_cell.angle_alpha   90.00
_cell.angle_beta   90.00
_cell.angle_gamma   90.00
#
_symmetry.space_group_name_H-M   'P 1'
#
loop_
_entity.id
_entity.type
_entity.pdbx_description
1 polymer ?
#
loop_
_entity_poly.entity_id
_entity_poly.type
_entity_poly.pdbx_seq_one_letter_code
_entity_poly.pdbx_strand_id
1 'polypeptide(L)' 'MQYYTSPFNKEEEYKFPKDITIYDTTLRDGEQTPGVCFSLDDKLEIARKLDQLRIHQ' A
#
# COMPACT_ATOMS: atom_id res chain seq x y z
N MET A 1 -0.04 -0.99 18.05
CA MET A 1 0.31 -0.75 16.63
C MET A 1 1.05 0.57 16.56
N GLN A 2 2.28 0.59 16.06
CA GLN A 2 2.98 1.85 15.82
C GLN A 2 2.51 2.37 14.47
N TYR A 3 1.98 3.59 14.40
CA TYR A 3 1.51 4.20 13.16
C TYR A 3 2.34 5.45 12.88
N TYR A 4 2.47 5.78 11.60
CA TYR A 4 3.15 6.98 11.14
C TYR A 4 2.16 7.86 10.41
N THR A 5 2.17 9.15 10.75
CA THR A 5 1.49 10.20 9.99
C THR A 5 2.50 11.25 9.57
N SER A 6 2.21 11.94 8.47
CA SER A 6 3.00 13.09 8.03
C SER A 6 3.14 14.13 9.16
N PRO A 7 4.28 14.82 9.29
CA PRO A 7 4.47 15.89 10.27
C PRO A 7 3.55 17.10 10.04
N PHE A 8 2.87 17.17 8.88
CA PHE A 8 1.88 18.21 8.58
C PHE A 8 0.48 17.87 9.08
N ASN A 9 0.24 16.64 9.54
CA ASN A 9 -1.04 16.26 10.14
C ASN A 9 -1.09 16.78 11.58
N LYS A 10 -2.28 17.17 12.04
CA LYS A 10 -2.50 17.50 13.46
C LYS A 10 -2.22 16.26 14.32
N GLU A 11 -1.39 16.40 15.34
CA GLU A 11 -1.16 15.32 16.30
C GLU A 11 -2.43 15.04 17.08
N GLU A 12 -2.99 13.85 16.88
CA GLU A 12 -4.22 13.36 17.50
C GLU A 12 -4.04 11.87 17.86
N GLU A 13 -4.77 11.41 18.88
CA GLU A 13 -4.85 9.97 19.19
C GLU A 13 -5.81 9.30 18.21
N TYR A 14 -5.26 8.48 17.30
CA TYR A 14 -6.09 7.79 16.30
C TYR A 14 -6.67 6.49 16.87
N LYS A 15 -8.00 6.41 16.88
CA LYS A 15 -8.75 5.19 17.24
C LYS A 15 -9.01 4.36 15.99
N PHE A 16 -8.16 3.39 15.74
CA PHE A 16 -8.36 2.45 14.64
C PHE A 16 -9.44 1.41 14.98
N PRO A 17 -10.25 0.96 14.00
CA PRO A 17 -11.15 -0.17 14.19
C PRO A 17 -10.35 -1.45 14.47
N LYS A 18 -11.02 -2.44 15.08
CA LYS A 18 -10.42 -3.73 15.39
C LYS A 18 -9.98 -4.49 14.14
N ASP A 19 -10.76 -4.38 13.06
CA ASP A 19 -10.53 -5.04 11.79
C ASP A 19 -10.28 -3.99 10.70
N ILE A 20 -9.15 -4.10 10.01
CA ILE A 20 -8.73 -3.21 8.91
C ILE A 20 -8.46 -4.09 7.70
N THR A 21 -9.06 -3.74 6.56
CA THR A 21 -8.73 -4.36 5.28
C THR A 21 -7.90 -3.39 4.45
N ILE A 22 -6.78 -3.86 3.91
CA ILE A 22 -5.96 -3.11 2.98
C ILE A 22 -6.33 -3.60 1.58
N TYR A 23 -6.76 -2.66 0.74
CA TYR A 23 -7.01 -2.90 -0.68
C TYR A 23 -5.83 -2.31 -1.47
N ASP A 24 -5.00 -3.18 -2.05
CA ASP A 24 -3.82 -2.74 -2.79
C ASP A 24 -4.14 -2.44 -4.25
N THR A 25 -3.78 -1.23 -4.71
CA THR A 25 -3.92 -0.83 -6.11
C THR A 25 -2.57 -0.55 -6.78
N THR A 26 -1.46 -1.04 -6.21
CA THR A 26 -0.10 -0.74 -6.67
C THR A 26 0.11 -1.13 -8.14
N LEU A 27 -0.33 -2.32 -8.54
CA LEU A 27 -0.18 -2.80 -9.93
C LEU A 27 -1.21 -2.23 -10.92
N ARG A 28 -2.16 -1.43 -10.44
CA ARG A 28 -3.20 -0.80 -11.26
C ARG A 28 -3.02 0.71 -11.33
N ASP A 29 -3.23 1.40 -10.22
CA ASP A 29 -3.18 2.86 -10.14
C ASP A 29 -1.73 3.34 -10.08
N GLY A 30 -0.85 2.55 -9.46
CA GLY A 30 0.59 2.86 -9.41
C GLY A 30 1.20 2.97 -10.81
N GLU A 31 0.81 2.09 -11.74
CA GLU A 31 1.28 2.15 -13.14
C GLU A 31 0.72 3.35 -13.93
N GLN A 32 -0.38 3.97 -13.47
CA GLN A 32 -0.91 5.19 -14.08
C GLN A 32 -0.15 6.46 -13.63
N THR A 33 0.75 6.33 -12.66
CA THR A 33 1.57 7.46 -12.20
C THR A 33 2.55 7.87 -13.30
N PRO A 34 2.62 9.15 -13.69
CA PRO A 34 3.56 9.62 -14.70
C PRO A 34 5.00 9.22 -14.37
N GLY A 35 5.68 8.59 -15.33
CA GLY A 35 7.06 8.12 -15.17
C GLY A 35 7.20 6.75 -14.49
N VAL A 36 6.10 6.10 -14.11
CA VAL A 36 6.09 4.71 -13.64
C VAL A 36 5.74 3.79 -14.80
N CYS A 37 6.58 2.81 -15.08
CA CYS A 37 6.32 1.76 -16.06
C CYS A 37 6.96 0.48 -15.54
N PHE A 38 6.14 -0.46 -15.08
CA PHE A 38 6.62 -1.71 -14.51
C PHE A 38 6.88 -2.73 -15.62
N SER A 39 8.07 -3.34 -15.61
CA SER A 39 8.30 -4.54 -16.42
C SER A 39 7.45 -5.70 -15.90
N LEU A 40 7.33 -6.78 -16.70
CA LEU A 40 6.65 -7.99 -16.25
C LEU A 40 7.28 -8.56 -14.96
N ASP A 41 8.61 -8.54 -14.87
CA ASP A 41 9.33 -9.07 -13.72
C ASP A 41 9.09 -8.22 -12.47
N ASP A 42 9.03 -6.88 -12.61
CA ASP A 42 8.67 -5.99 -11.51
C ASP A 42 7.26 -6.30 -10.99
N LYS A 43 6.29 -6.48 -11.90
CA LYS A 43 4.91 -6.82 -11.52
C LYS A 43 4.84 -8.15 -10.76
N LEU A 44 5.59 -9.15 -11.20
CA LEU A 44 5.65 -10.46 -10.53
C LEU A 44 6.32 -10.37 -9.16
N GLU A 45 7.38 -9.58 -9.01
CA GLU A 45 8.04 -9.37 -7.72
C GLU A 45 7.10 -8.65 -6.74
N ILE A 46 6.45 -7.58 -7.18
CA ILE A 46 5.48 -6.82 -6.37
C ILE A 46 4.32 -7.72 -5.94
N ALA A 47 3.72 -8.46 -6.87
CA ALA A 47 2.61 -9.37 -6.56
C ALA A 47 3.00 -10.42 -5.49
N ARG A 48 4.19 -11.02 -5.61
CA ARG A 48 4.69 -11.98 -4.62
C ARG A 48 4.91 -11.35 -3.25
N LYS A 49 5.39 -10.11 -3.18
CA LYS A 49 5.56 -9.40 -1.90
C LYS A 49 4.20 -9.07 -1.27
N LEU A 50 3.22 -8.64 -2.05
CA LEU A 50 1.86 -8.37 -1.56
C LEU A 50 1.20 -9.64 -1.00
N ASP A 51 1.36 -10.77 -1.68
CA ASP A 51 0.87 -12.07 -1.23
C ASP A 51 1.55 -12.54 0.08
N GLN A 52 2.88 -12.36 0.19
CA GLN A 52 3.62 -12.64 1.44
C GLN A 52 3.10 -11.83 2.63
N LEU A 53 2.64 -10.60 2.39
CA LEU A 53 2.02 -9.73 3.39
C LEU A 53 0.53 -10.07 3.63
N ARG A 54 -0.03 -11.03 2.89
CA ARG A 54 -1.45 -11.41 2.89
C ARG A 54 -2.38 -10.21 2.60
N ILE A 55 -1.90 -9.30 1.76
CA ILE A 55 -2.69 -8.18 1.28
C ILE A 55 -3.49 -8.68 0.08
N HIS A 56 -4.79 -8.39 0.09
CA HIS A 56 -5.65 -8.74 -1.02
C HIS A 56 -5.58 -7.63 -2.07
N GLN A 57 -5.45 -8.02 -3.33
CA GLN A 57 -5.55 -7.14 -4.50
C GLN A 57 -7.00 -7.00 -4.97
#